data_AF-A2GUD0-F1
#
_entry.id   AF-A2GUD0-F1
#
_cell.length_a   1.000
_cell.length_b   1.000
_cell.length_c   1.000
_cell.angle_alpha   90.00
_cell.angle_beta   90.00
_cell.angle_gamma   90.00
#
_symmetry.space_group_name_H-M   'P 1'
#
loop_
_entity.id
_entity.type
_entity.pdbx_description
1 polymer ?
#
loop_
_entity_poly.entity_id
_entity_poly.type
_entity_poly.pdbx_seq_one_letter_code
_entity_poly.pdbx_strand_id
1 'polypeptide(L)'
;MNFCLLHCQLFSWKAIGITHKDNVPKDVWNLYFESENTKITKNRINPDISLSNDELFLFKCMFRGYITSGISFSKNNTKIMHSECFFESCSSNIGAAVYIENCDCSIVQHRFCSHNCTASVQGQHSRCFMKTESTECLNYIDESSACECGKSSGYSLFSHAYGKIRFSSINVSKNIGSFNVALNTRSQNFENLNYSTIESNNASSYRMIGLGNGYTYNFENCNILNNFQESSNFGVIGLEGQLTLNGCSILGDHGKGKIFYINKNSNVTVKNSFYDELTTNDIGCPKVRLAQRSI
;
A
#
# COMPACT_ATOMS: atom_id res chain seq x y z
N MET A 1 27.38 -18.03 18.21
CA MET A 1 27.19 -17.41 16.88
C MET A 1 26.41 -18.39 16.04
N ASN A 2 25.08 -18.26 15.99
CA ASN A 2 24.23 -19.24 15.32
C ASN A 2 24.05 -18.84 13.85
N PHE A 3 24.50 -19.75 12.99
CA PHE A 3 24.20 -19.81 11.57
C PHE A 3 22.71 -20.07 11.36
N CYS A 4 22.12 -19.48 10.32
CA CYS A 4 20.83 -19.94 9.81
C CYS A 4 20.91 -20.09 8.29
N LEU A 5 21.05 -21.35 7.86
CA LEU A 5 20.74 -21.83 6.51
C LEU A 5 19.23 -21.63 6.27
N LEU A 6 18.81 -21.18 5.08
CA LEU A 6 17.47 -21.52 4.61
C LEU A 6 17.44 -21.84 3.12
N HIS A 7 16.82 -22.99 2.85
CA HIS A 7 16.57 -23.64 1.58
C HIS A 7 15.81 -22.72 0.60
N CYS A 8 16.36 -22.56 -0.60
CA CYS A 8 15.65 -22.09 -1.77
C CYS A 8 14.98 -23.32 -2.44
N GLN A 9 13.77 -23.67 -2.01
CA GLN A 9 12.94 -24.61 -2.78
C GLN A 9 12.16 -23.82 -3.81
N LEU A 10 12.52 -24.00 -5.09
CA LEU A 10 11.66 -23.65 -6.22
C LEU A 10 10.38 -24.48 -6.13
N PHE A 11 9.31 -23.89 -5.60
CA PHE A 11 7.97 -24.41 -5.86
C PHE A 11 7.57 -23.97 -7.27
N SER A 12 7.56 -24.91 -8.21
CA SER A 12 6.93 -24.68 -9.52
C SER A 12 5.42 -24.66 -9.35
N TRP A 13 4.86 -23.48 -9.13
CA TRP A 13 3.45 -23.28 -9.42
C TRP A 13 3.31 -23.28 -10.95
N LYS A 14 2.56 -24.23 -11.49
CA LYS A 14 2.17 -24.23 -12.90
C LYS A 14 1.10 -23.15 -13.08
N ALA A 15 1.51 -21.89 -12.98
CA ALA A 15 0.70 -20.75 -13.37
C ALA A 15 0.46 -20.87 -14.88
N ILE A 16 -0.80 -20.84 -15.30
CA ILE A 16 -1.18 -20.64 -16.70
C ILE A 16 -0.54 -19.30 -17.09
N GLY A 17 0.52 -19.37 -17.90
CA GLY A 17 1.39 -18.23 -18.17
C GLY A 17 0.65 -17.15 -18.96
N ILE A 18 0.08 -16.18 -18.25
CA ILE A 18 -0.18 -14.86 -18.82
C ILE A 18 1.20 -14.20 -18.90
N THR A 19 1.84 -14.30 -20.06
CA THR A 19 3.09 -13.59 -20.32
C THR A 19 2.78 -12.10 -20.43
N HIS A 20 3.12 -11.32 -19.40
CA HIS A 20 3.16 -9.87 -19.49
C HIS A 20 4.24 -9.46 -20.51
N LYS A 21 4.04 -8.33 -21.20
CA LYS A 21 4.98 -7.85 -22.22
C LYS A 21 6.33 -7.41 -21.63
N ASP A 22 6.38 -7.11 -20.34
CA ASP A 22 7.56 -6.58 -19.63
C ASP A 22 8.48 -7.71 -19.15
N ASN A 23 8.91 -8.60 -20.05
CA ASN A 23 9.75 -9.74 -19.69
C ASN A 23 11.18 -9.36 -19.28
N VAL A 24 11.57 -8.09 -19.44
CA VAL A 24 12.93 -7.60 -19.21
C VAL A 24 12.94 -6.52 -18.13
N PRO A 25 13.85 -6.60 -17.13
CA PRO A 25 14.02 -5.58 -16.10
C PRO A 25 14.11 -4.14 -16.65
N LYS A 26 14.80 -3.95 -17.78
CA LYS A 26 14.97 -2.62 -18.39
C LYS A 26 13.63 -1.99 -18.74
N ASP A 27 12.69 -2.76 -19.28
CA ASP A 27 11.38 -2.26 -19.69
C ASP A 27 10.60 -1.77 -18.47
N VAL A 28 10.58 -2.57 -17.40
CA VAL A 28 9.90 -2.25 -16.15
C VAL A 28 10.51 -1.02 -15.47
N TRP A 29 11.84 -0.91 -15.39
CA TRP A 29 12.52 0.26 -14.82
C TRP A 29 12.15 1.54 -15.58
N ASN A 30 12.18 1.48 -16.91
CA ASN A 30 11.92 2.61 -17.80
C ASN A 30 10.47 3.13 -17.73
N LEU A 31 9.52 2.33 -17.22
CA LEU A 31 8.15 2.81 -16.95
C LEU A 31 8.10 3.89 -15.85
N TYR A 32 9.10 3.91 -14.97
CA TYR A 32 9.12 4.78 -13.79
C TYR A 32 10.31 5.74 -13.77
N PHE A 33 11.45 5.28 -14.27
CA PHE A 33 12.71 5.99 -14.21
C PHE A 33 13.29 6.11 -15.62
N GLU A 34 13.42 7.32 -16.12
CA GLU A 34 13.95 7.62 -17.47
C GLU A 34 15.46 7.36 -17.61
N SER A 35 16.11 6.72 -16.63
CA SER A 35 17.53 6.38 -16.65
C SER A 35 17.78 4.98 -17.23
N GLU A 36 18.88 4.81 -17.96
CA GLU A 36 19.30 3.48 -18.40
C GLU A 36 19.78 2.65 -17.21
N ASN A 37 19.23 1.43 -17.05
CA ASN A 37 19.73 0.49 -16.06
C ASN A 37 21.14 0.01 -16.46
N THR A 38 22.15 0.57 -15.80
CA THR A 38 23.56 0.39 -16.23
C THR A 38 24.22 -0.91 -15.76
N LYS A 39 23.62 -1.67 -14.82
CA LYS A 39 24.24 -2.91 -14.31
C LYS A 39 23.25 -3.89 -13.66
N ILE A 40 22.86 -4.93 -14.40
CA ILE A 40 22.10 -6.06 -13.85
C ILE A 40 23.09 -7.10 -13.29
N THR A 41 23.04 -7.35 -11.99
CA THR A 41 23.80 -8.44 -11.36
C THR A 41 22.88 -9.62 -11.10
N LYS A 42 23.12 -10.76 -11.78
CA LYS A 42 22.36 -12.00 -11.55
C LYS A 42 22.93 -12.74 -10.36
N ASN A 43 22.35 -12.52 -9.19
CA ASN A 43 22.75 -13.22 -7.96
C ASN A 43 21.92 -14.50 -7.78
N ARG A 44 22.58 -15.64 -7.65
CA ARG A 44 21.96 -16.95 -7.31
C ARG A 44 22.04 -17.27 -5.81
N ILE A 45 22.75 -16.44 -5.05
CA ILE A 45 22.97 -16.52 -3.60
C ILE A 45 22.62 -15.15 -3.03
N ASN A 46 22.14 -15.08 -1.78
CA ASN A 46 21.80 -13.82 -1.10
C ASN A 46 22.98 -12.84 -1.16
N PRO A 47 22.87 -11.73 -1.91
CA PRO A 47 23.96 -10.77 -2.02
C PRO A 47 23.92 -9.80 -0.84
N ASP A 48 25.06 -9.56 -0.21
CA ASP A 48 25.26 -8.35 0.58
C ASP A 48 25.39 -7.17 -0.40
N ILE A 49 24.33 -6.38 -0.54
CA ILE A 49 24.31 -5.22 -1.43
C ILE A 49 24.80 -3.99 -0.65
N SER A 50 26.06 -3.64 -0.87
CA SER A 50 26.57 -2.30 -0.57
C SER A 50 26.21 -1.37 -1.73
N LEU A 51 25.32 -0.40 -1.50
CA LEU A 51 24.91 0.57 -2.51
C LEU A 51 26.02 1.61 -2.72
N SER A 52 26.89 1.38 -3.69
CA SER A 52 27.78 2.44 -4.22
C SER A 52 27.03 3.43 -5.11
N ASN A 53 25.91 3.01 -5.72
CA ASN A 53 25.16 3.76 -6.70
C ASN A 53 23.84 4.27 -6.11
N ASP A 54 23.33 5.38 -6.64
CA ASP A 54 22.07 6.02 -6.25
C ASP A 54 20.83 5.31 -6.85
N GLU A 55 20.97 4.07 -7.30
CA GLU A 55 19.90 3.29 -7.94
C GLU A 55 19.97 1.81 -7.51
N LEU A 56 18.81 1.23 -7.15
CA LEU A 56 18.65 -0.17 -6.76
C LEU A 56 17.42 -0.75 -7.45
N PHE A 57 17.61 -1.84 -8.19
CA PHE A 57 16.49 -2.62 -8.73
C PHE A 57 16.58 -4.10 -8.34
N LEU A 58 15.60 -4.55 -7.57
CA LEU A 58 15.42 -5.95 -7.17
C LEU A 58 14.36 -6.59 -8.06
N PHE A 59 14.72 -7.63 -8.80
CA PHE A 59 13.81 -8.28 -9.74
C PHE A 59 13.73 -9.78 -9.47
N LYS A 60 12.52 -10.34 -9.40
CA LYS A 60 12.28 -11.77 -9.15
C LYS A 60 12.95 -12.27 -7.86
N CYS A 61 12.78 -11.52 -6.77
CA CYS A 61 13.38 -11.84 -5.47
C CYS A 61 12.37 -12.49 -4.51
N MET A 62 12.86 -13.31 -3.59
CA MET A 62 12.06 -13.85 -2.48
C MET A 62 12.71 -13.48 -1.16
N PHE A 63 11.95 -12.83 -0.29
CA PHE A 63 12.34 -12.47 1.06
C PHE A 63 11.53 -13.32 2.03
N ARG A 64 12.18 -14.10 2.90
CA ARG A 64 11.49 -14.98 3.84
C ARG A 64 12.06 -14.93 5.24
N GLY A 65 11.19 -14.75 6.23
CA GLY A 65 11.56 -14.89 7.65
C GLY A 65 12.57 -13.87 8.15
N TYR A 66 12.69 -12.73 7.48
CA TYR A 66 13.57 -11.66 7.95
C TYR A 66 13.06 -11.12 9.29
N ILE A 67 13.97 -10.93 10.24
CA ILE A 67 13.69 -10.29 11.55
C ILE A 67 13.88 -8.77 11.51
N THR A 68 14.38 -8.26 10.38
CA THR A 68 14.48 -6.84 10.03
C THR A 68 13.81 -6.62 8.68
N SER A 69 13.54 -5.38 8.29
CA SER A 69 13.03 -5.09 6.95
C SER A 69 13.97 -5.66 5.87
N GLY A 70 13.40 -6.32 4.87
CA GLY A 70 14.17 -6.85 3.73
C GLY A 70 14.76 -5.74 2.86
N ILE A 71 14.08 -4.58 2.81
CA ILE A 71 14.56 -3.36 2.18
C ILE A 71 14.47 -2.25 3.23
N SER A 72 15.62 -1.65 3.55
CA SER A 72 15.72 -0.55 4.51
C SER A 72 16.74 0.46 4.02
N PHE A 73 16.47 1.76 4.16
CA PHE A 73 17.43 2.76 3.74
C PHE A 73 17.29 4.12 4.43
N SER A 74 18.38 4.88 4.39
CA SER A 74 18.58 6.19 5.03
C SER A 74 19.29 7.20 4.12
N LYS A 75 19.46 6.88 2.83
CA LYS A 75 20.24 7.66 1.86
C LYS A 75 19.31 8.50 0.98
N ASN A 76 19.65 9.78 0.81
CA ASN A 76 18.94 10.68 -0.10
C ASN A 76 19.28 10.40 -1.56
N ASN A 77 18.42 10.89 -2.46
CA ASN A 77 18.55 10.85 -3.91
C ASN A 77 18.67 9.43 -4.50
N THR A 78 18.26 8.41 -3.76
CA THR A 78 18.31 7.02 -4.24
C THR A 78 16.99 6.67 -4.94
N LYS A 79 17.05 5.98 -6.08
CA LYS A 79 15.89 5.35 -6.72
C LYS A 79 15.89 3.87 -6.38
N ILE A 80 14.84 3.41 -5.72
CA ILE A 80 14.65 2.00 -5.38
C ILE A 80 13.44 1.48 -6.14
N MET A 81 13.61 0.31 -6.75
CA MET A 81 12.51 -0.47 -7.28
C MET A 81 12.62 -1.91 -6.84
N HIS A 82 11.48 -2.54 -6.55
CA HIS A 82 11.39 -3.99 -6.59
C HIS A 82 10.23 -4.42 -7.48
N SER A 83 10.42 -5.49 -8.24
CA SER A 83 9.43 -6.03 -9.16
C SER A 83 9.43 -7.55 -9.18
N GLU A 84 8.23 -8.14 -9.21
CA GLU A 84 8.02 -9.60 -9.20
C GLU A 84 8.61 -10.25 -7.95
N CYS A 85 8.45 -9.60 -6.79
CA CYS A 85 9.04 -10.03 -5.53
C CYS A 85 8.02 -10.70 -4.60
N PHE A 86 8.48 -11.68 -3.83
CA PHE A 86 7.68 -12.34 -2.79
C PHE A 86 8.22 -11.99 -1.40
N PHE A 87 7.36 -11.56 -0.50
CA PHE A 87 7.69 -11.28 0.90
C PHE A 87 6.86 -12.19 1.81
N GLU A 88 7.53 -13.09 2.50
CA GLU A 88 6.90 -14.19 3.26
C GLU A 88 7.34 -14.15 4.70
N SER A 89 6.40 -13.95 5.62
CA SER A 89 6.68 -14.01 7.06
C SER A 89 7.82 -13.06 7.49
N CYS A 90 8.00 -11.94 6.77
CA CYS A 90 8.93 -10.88 7.16
C CYS A 90 8.41 -10.17 8.42
N SER A 91 9.33 -9.80 9.31
CA SER A 91 9.01 -9.17 10.57
C SER A 91 9.99 -8.06 10.91
N SER A 92 9.50 -6.96 11.49
CA SER A 92 10.36 -5.86 11.96
C SER A 92 9.64 -5.02 13.02
N ASN A 93 10.32 -3.99 13.53
CA ASN A 93 9.65 -2.98 14.38
C ASN A 93 8.67 -2.13 13.55
N ILE A 94 9.13 -1.67 12.39
CA ILE A 94 8.41 -0.76 11.51
C ILE A 94 8.72 -1.15 10.06
N GLY A 95 7.69 -1.25 9.20
CA GLY A 95 7.89 -1.63 7.80
C GLY A 95 8.43 -3.05 7.67
N ALA A 96 7.59 -4.06 7.86
CA ALA A 96 8.03 -5.46 7.97
C ALA A 96 8.89 -5.94 6.80
N ALA A 97 8.52 -5.54 5.58
CA ALA A 97 9.25 -5.84 4.35
C ALA A 97 10.07 -4.63 3.90
N VAL A 98 9.45 -3.45 3.89
CA VAL A 98 10.04 -2.22 3.36
C VAL A 98 9.96 -1.11 4.41
N TYR A 99 11.09 -0.50 4.72
CA TYR A 99 11.15 0.65 5.62
C TYR A 99 11.95 1.80 5.00
N ILE A 100 11.31 2.96 4.92
CA ILE A 100 11.89 4.18 4.40
C ILE A 100 11.28 5.31 5.20
N GLU A 101 12.10 6.09 5.90
CA GLU A 101 11.63 7.37 6.39
C GLU A 101 12.66 8.48 6.25
N ASN A 102 12.14 9.67 6.01
CA ASN A 102 12.82 10.95 5.89
C ASN A 102 14.02 10.99 4.94
N CYS A 103 13.87 10.33 3.79
CA CYS A 103 14.82 10.36 2.68
C CYS A 103 14.20 11.07 1.46
N ASP A 104 15.02 11.83 0.73
CA ASP A 104 14.68 12.40 -0.59
C ASP A 104 14.90 11.37 -1.69
N CYS A 105 14.19 10.24 -1.62
CA CYS A 105 14.34 9.09 -2.50
C CYS A 105 13.09 8.84 -3.35
N SER A 106 13.21 7.98 -4.35
CA SER A 106 12.07 7.35 -4.99
C SER A 106 11.99 5.87 -4.61
N ILE A 107 10.79 5.37 -4.34
CA ILE A 107 10.49 3.95 -4.16
C ILE A 107 9.30 3.55 -5.04
N VAL A 108 9.50 2.49 -5.81
CA VAL A 108 8.44 1.83 -6.58
C VAL A 108 8.37 0.37 -6.16
N GLN A 109 7.21 -0.01 -5.60
CA GLN A 109 6.89 -1.37 -5.20
C GLN A 109 5.95 -1.97 -6.26
N HIS A 110 6.50 -2.70 -7.22
CA HIS A 110 5.77 -3.21 -8.37
C HIS A 110 5.62 -4.73 -8.28
N ARG A 111 4.48 -5.28 -8.72
CA ARG A 111 4.22 -6.73 -8.84
C ARG A 111 4.76 -7.56 -7.68
N PHE A 112 4.49 -7.18 -6.43
CA PHE A 112 4.88 -8.00 -5.29
C PHE A 112 3.70 -8.79 -4.72
N CYS A 113 4.00 -9.88 -4.02
CA CYS A 113 3.03 -10.49 -3.11
C CYS A 113 3.63 -10.53 -1.69
N SER A 114 2.86 -10.04 -0.73
CA SER A 114 3.20 -10.06 0.69
C SER A 114 2.26 -11.03 1.41
N HIS A 115 2.83 -11.93 2.19
CA HIS A 115 2.08 -12.91 2.95
C HIS A 115 2.63 -13.04 4.37
N ASN A 116 1.73 -13.00 5.35
CA ASN A 116 2.05 -13.22 6.77
C ASN A 116 3.14 -12.27 7.33
N CYS A 117 3.29 -11.07 6.75
CA CYS A 117 4.26 -10.09 7.21
C CYS A 117 3.73 -9.31 8.41
N THR A 118 4.58 -9.02 9.40
CA THR A 118 4.15 -8.34 10.63
C THR A 118 5.15 -7.28 11.09
N ALA A 119 4.65 -6.09 11.42
CA ALA A 119 5.46 -5.05 12.05
C ALA A 119 4.97 -4.84 13.49
N SER A 120 5.89 -4.67 14.44
CA SER A 120 5.49 -4.54 15.84
C SER A 120 4.69 -3.27 16.12
N VAL A 121 4.96 -2.19 15.36
CA VAL A 121 4.30 -0.88 15.46
C VAL A 121 3.47 -0.58 14.22
N GLN A 122 4.09 -0.23 13.10
CA GLN A 122 3.37 0.30 11.93
C GLN A 122 3.99 -0.16 10.60
N GLY A 123 3.21 -0.11 9.51
CA GLY A 123 3.68 -0.56 8.20
C GLY A 123 3.83 -2.08 8.21
N GLN A 124 2.72 -2.80 8.36
CA GLN A 124 2.73 -4.27 8.45
C GLN A 124 3.34 -4.94 7.20
N HIS A 125 3.35 -4.24 6.06
CA HIS A 125 4.22 -4.54 4.94
C HIS A 125 5.27 -3.44 4.76
N SER A 126 4.82 -2.20 4.51
CA SER A 126 5.73 -1.09 4.20
C SER A 126 5.44 0.18 4.97
N ARG A 127 6.49 0.85 5.41
CA ARG A 127 6.46 2.26 5.78
C ARG A 127 7.34 3.04 4.83
N CYS A 128 6.76 3.99 4.10
CA CYS A 128 7.44 4.78 3.09
C CYS A 128 7.14 6.27 3.26
N PHE A 129 7.94 6.95 4.07
CA PHE A 129 7.81 8.36 4.40
C PHE A 129 8.92 9.14 3.70
N MET A 130 8.60 9.87 2.65
CA MET A 130 9.59 10.71 1.96
C MET A 130 9.89 11.96 2.80
N LYS A 131 11.03 12.61 2.56
CA LYS A 131 11.40 13.85 3.25
C LYS A 131 10.69 15.09 2.70
N THR A 132 10.29 15.07 1.44
CA THR A 132 9.66 16.21 0.75
C THR A 132 8.35 15.83 0.08
N GLU A 133 7.50 16.82 -0.19
CA GLU A 133 6.33 16.72 -1.07
C GLU A 133 6.71 16.92 -2.54
N SER A 134 7.93 16.53 -2.95
CA SER A 134 8.35 16.68 -4.34
C SER A 134 7.65 15.66 -5.23
N THR A 135 7.21 16.09 -6.42
CA THR A 135 6.70 15.18 -7.46
C THR A 135 7.77 14.28 -8.05
N GLU A 136 9.04 14.60 -7.85
CA GLU A 136 10.18 13.81 -8.31
C GLU A 136 10.50 12.62 -7.38
N CYS A 137 9.95 12.61 -6.17
CA CYS A 137 10.13 11.53 -5.19
C CYS A 137 8.96 10.55 -5.31
N LEU A 138 9.09 9.53 -6.17
CA LEU A 138 8.04 8.52 -6.37
C LEU A 138 7.85 7.69 -5.10
N ASN A 139 6.61 7.37 -4.77
CA ASN A 139 6.24 6.53 -3.63
C ASN A 139 5.03 5.66 -4.03
N TYR A 140 5.30 4.68 -4.89
CA TYR A 140 4.26 3.95 -5.62
C TYR A 140 4.15 2.50 -5.16
N ILE A 141 2.91 2.00 -5.18
CA ILE A 141 2.61 0.57 -5.14
C ILE A 141 1.71 0.22 -6.32
N ASP A 142 2.20 -0.63 -7.22
CA ASP A 142 1.48 -1.00 -8.43
C ASP A 142 1.42 -2.53 -8.62
N GLU A 143 0.29 -3.03 -9.12
CA GLU A 143 0.05 -4.43 -9.53
C GLU A 143 0.41 -5.46 -8.45
N SER A 144 0.16 -5.14 -7.18
CA SER A 144 0.70 -5.88 -6.04
C SER A 144 -0.40 -6.44 -5.13
N SER A 145 -0.05 -7.45 -4.33
CA SER A 145 -0.98 -8.05 -3.38
C SER A 145 -0.38 -8.18 -1.98
N ALA A 146 -1.22 -8.05 -0.96
CA ALA A 146 -0.84 -8.27 0.42
C ALA A 146 -1.99 -8.94 1.17
N CYS A 147 -1.70 -10.12 1.72
CA CYS A 147 -2.69 -10.94 2.40
C CYS A 147 -2.20 -11.56 3.68
N GLU A 148 -3.11 -11.72 4.64
CA GLU A 148 -2.84 -12.32 5.96
C GLU A 148 -1.68 -11.64 6.70
N CYS A 149 -1.40 -10.37 6.38
CA CYS A 149 -0.38 -9.58 7.07
C CYS A 149 -0.98 -8.86 8.29
N GLY A 150 -0.10 -8.53 9.21
CA GLY A 150 -0.40 -7.73 10.38
C GLY A 150 -0.74 -8.53 11.64
N LYS A 151 -1.06 -7.79 12.69
CA LYS A 151 -1.46 -8.31 14.01
C LYS A 151 -2.46 -7.35 14.63
N SER A 152 -3.31 -7.82 15.55
CA SER A 152 -4.39 -7.02 16.14
C SER A 152 -3.93 -5.67 16.73
N SER A 153 -2.74 -5.59 17.33
CA SER A 153 -2.20 -4.33 17.88
C SER A 153 -1.49 -3.44 16.85
N GLY A 154 -1.35 -3.91 15.61
CA GLY A 154 -0.53 -3.29 14.57
C GLY A 154 -1.24 -2.13 13.88
N TYR A 155 -0.45 -1.22 13.33
CA TYR A 155 -0.94 -0.08 12.57
C TYR A 155 -0.60 -0.30 11.11
N SER A 156 -1.55 0.02 10.23
CA SER A 156 -1.41 0.25 8.79
C SER A 156 -0.57 -0.78 8.02
N LEU A 157 -1.17 -1.51 7.09
CA LEU A 157 -0.39 -2.36 6.19
C LEU A 157 0.58 -1.55 5.33
N PHE A 158 0.05 -0.56 4.61
CA PHE A 158 0.83 0.45 3.90
C PHE A 158 0.74 1.79 4.63
N SER A 159 1.86 2.25 5.17
CA SER A 159 1.97 3.57 5.83
C SER A 159 2.85 4.47 4.98
N HIS A 160 2.23 5.26 4.09
CA HIS A 160 2.95 6.08 3.11
C HIS A 160 2.71 7.57 3.36
N ALA A 161 3.74 8.39 3.23
CA ALA A 161 3.59 9.84 3.40
C ALA A 161 4.59 10.59 2.52
N TYR A 162 4.17 11.75 2.04
CA TYR A 162 4.96 12.65 1.21
C TYR A 162 5.41 12.01 -0.12
N GLY A 163 6.10 12.80 -0.95
CA GLY A 163 6.44 12.44 -2.33
C GLY A 163 5.24 12.45 -3.27
N LYS A 164 5.33 11.69 -4.36
CA LYS A 164 4.23 11.41 -5.29
C LYS A 164 3.68 10.03 -4.97
N ILE A 165 2.46 9.94 -4.46
CA ILE A 165 1.89 8.68 -3.97
C ILE A 165 0.89 8.12 -4.98
N ARG A 166 1.01 6.84 -5.30
CA ARG A 166 0.05 6.08 -6.11
C ARG A 166 -0.13 4.67 -5.58
N PHE A 167 -1.38 4.20 -5.60
CA PHE A 167 -1.72 2.80 -5.41
C PHE A 167 -2.54 2.32 -6.62
N SER A 168 -1.97 1.46 -7.47
CA SER A 168 -2.65 0.98 -8.67
C SER A 168 -2.76 -0.53 -8.71
N SER A 169 -3.94 -1.04 -9.04
CA SER A 169 -4.16 -2.46 -9.28
C SER A 169 -3.70 -3.34 -8.11
N ILE A 170 -3.99 -2.92 -6.88
CA ILE A 170 -3.59 -3.65 -5.67
C ILE A 170 -4.71 -4.53 -5.10
N ASN A 171 -4.34 -5.66 -4.49
CA ASN A 171 -5.26 -6.49 -3.72
C ASN A 171 -4.80 -6.60 -2.26
N VAL A 172 -5.63 -6.12 -1.34
CA VAL A 172 -5.37 -6.11 0.09
C VAL A 172 -6.45 -6.91 0.80
N SER A 173 -6.11 -8.11 1.26
CA SER A 173 -7.12 -9.01 1.84
C SER A 173 -6.72 -9.76 3.10
N LYS A 174 -7.70 -10.02 3.98
CA LYS A 174 -7.50 -10.81 5.22
C LYS A 174 -6.40 -10.27 6.15
N ASN A 175 -6.06 -9.00 6.04
CA ASN A 175 -5.07 -8.38 6.92
C ASN A 175 -5.74 -8.00 8.23
N ILE A 176 -4.95 -7.97 9.30
CA ILE A 176 -5.44 -7.64 10.65
C ILE A 176 -4.64 -6.48 11.26
N GLY A 177 -5.32 -5.60 11.98
CA GLY A 177 -4.71 -4.46 12.62
C GLY A 177 -5.65 -3.69 13.52
N SER A 178 -5.11 -2.73 14.26
CA SER A 178 -5.86 -1.82 15.11
C SER A 178 -6.28 -0.55 14.35
N PHE A 179 -5.38 0.00 13.50
CA PHE A 179 -5.58 1.30 12.83
C PHE A 179 -5.20 1.26 11.35
N ASN A 180 -6.07 1.83 10.50
CA ASN A 180 -5.86 1.99 9.05
C ASN A 180 -5.38 0.71 8.36
N VAL A 181 -6.04 -0.42 8.67
CA VAL A 181 -5.51 -1.77 8.42
C VAL A 181 -5.01 -1.97 7.00
N ALA A 182 -5.71 -1.43 5.99
CA ALA A 182 -5.28 -1.51 4.60
C ALA A 182 -4.26 -0.43 4.25
N LEU A 183 -4.61 0.85 4.44
CA LEU A 183 -3.78 1.95 4.00
C LEU A 183 -3.90 3.20 4.87
N ASN A 184 -2.78 3.85 5.09
CA ASN A 184 -2.68 5.18 5.69
C ASN A 184 -1.81 6.05 4.79
N THR A 185 -2.38 7.12 4.24
CA THR A 185 -1.67 8.02 3.33
C THR A 185 -1.91 9.49 3.62
N ARG A 186 -0.88 10.29 3.35
CA ARG A 186 -0.90 11.75 3.41
C ARG A 186 0.14 12.33 2.45
N SER A 187 -0.31 12.98 1.38
CA SER A 187 0.54 13.78 0.50
C SER A 187 -0.30 14.76 -0.33
N GLN A 188 0.28 15.92 -0.64
CA GLN A 188 -0.30 16.88 -1.59
C GLN A 188 -0.31 16.35 -3.03
N ASN A 189 0.56 15.38 -3.35
CA ASN A 189 0.71 14.78 -4.67
C ASN A 189 0.22 13.33 -4.68
N PHE A 190 -0.92 13.07 -4.02
CA PHE A 190 -1.62 11.81 -4.18
C PHE A 190 -2.23 11.73 -5.59
N GLU A 191 -1.75 10.81 -6.42
CA GLU A 191 -2.29 10.60 -7.77
C GLU A 191 -3.68 9.93 -7.67
N ASN A 192 -3.70 8.65 -7.30
CA ASN A 192 -4.91 7.86 -7.18
C ASN A 192 -4.71 6.57 -6.37
N LEU A 193 -5.83 6.02 -5.91
CA LEU A 193 -6.03 4.60 -5.67
C LEU A 193 -6.92 4.08 -6.81
N ASN A 194 -6.44 3.22 -7.70
CA ASN A 194 -7.25 2.76 -8.83
C ASN A 194 -7.20 1.25 -9.06
N TYR A 195 -8.26 0.69 -9.66
CA TYR A 195 -8.39 -0.73 -10.02
C TYR A 195 -8.06 -1.71 -8.88
N SER A 196 -8.35 -1.30 -7.64
CA SER A 196 -7.84 -1.96 -6.44
C SER A 196 -8.96 -2.59 -5.63
N THR A 197 -8.66 -3.70 -4.95
CA THR A 197 -9.58 -4.40 -4.06
C THR A 197 -9.04 -4.42 -2.63
N ILE A 198 -9.87 -4.01 -1.67
CA ILE A 198 -9.60 -4.04 -0.23
C ILE A 198 -10.72 -4.85 0.42
N GLU A 199 -10.43 -6.10 0.76
CA GLU A 199 -11.48 -7.05 1.12
C GLU A 199 -11.20 -7.89 2.37
N SER A 200 -12.23 -8.14 3.18
CA SER A 200 -12.15 -9.08 4.32
C SER A 200 -11.03 -8.76 5.32
N ASN A 201 -10.64 -7.49 5.43
CA ASN A 201 -9.66 -7.05 6.44
C ASN A 201 -10.36 -6.82 7.79
N ASN A 202 -9.62 -6.93 8.89
CA ASN A 202 -10.15 -6.76 10.24
C ASN A 202 -9.43 -5.63 10.99
N ALA A 203 -10.16 -4.55 11.26
CA ALA A 203 -9.75 -3.45 12.11
C ALA A 203 -10.38 -3.60 13.50
N SER A 204 -9.56 -4.03 14.47
CA SER A 204 -9.99 -4.26 15.85
C SER A 204 -10.22 -2.99 16.67
N SER A 205 -9.97 -1.79 16.12
CA SER A 205 -10.15 -0.56 16.92
C SER A 205 -10.52 0.69 16.13
N TYR A 206 -10.01 0.90 14.92
CA TYR A 206 -10.19 2.17 14.22
C TYR A 206 -10.84 2.01 12.86
N ARG A 207 -10.09 2.07 11.76
CA ARG A 207 -10.62 2.17 10.40
C ARG A 207 -9.78 1.32 9.43
N MET A 208 -10.28 1.08 8.23
CA MET A 208 -9.54 0.38 7.18
C MET A 208 -8.59 1.32 6.44
N ILE A 209 -9.09 2.51 6.10
CA ILE A 209 -8.43 3.47 5.23
C ILE A 209 -8.33 4.81 5.96
N GLY A 210 -7.12 5.36 6.07
CA GLY A 210 -6.84 6.67 6.63
C GLY A 210 -6.28 7.63 5.57
N LEU A 211 -6.97 8.75 5.35
CA LEU A 211 -6.60 9.81 4.41
C LEU A 211 -6.46 11.13 5.19
N GLY A 212 -5.23 11.64 5.37
CA GLY A 212 -4.95 12.73 6.31
C GLY A 212 -4.63 14.10 5.68
N ASN A 213 -4.36 15.09 6.55
CA ASN A 213 -3.72 16.37 6.21
C ASN A 213 -4.48 17.34 5.26
N GLY A 214 -5.78 17.17 5.05
CA GLY A 214 -6.59 18.12 4.29
C GLY A 214 -6.41 18.07 2.77
N TYR A 215 -5.75 17.03 2.24
CA TYR A 215 -5.42 16.91 0.82
C TYR A 215 -6.57 16.36 -0.03
N THR A 216 -6.33 16.26 -1.34
CA THR A 216 -7.29 15.70 -2.30
C THR A 216 -6.92 14.26 -2.62
N TYR A 217 -7.91 13.37 -2.59
CA TYR A 217 -7.77 11.94 -2.80
C TYR A 217 -8.75 11.48 -3.88
N ASN A 218 -8.28 10.62 -4.79
CA ASN A 218 -9.08 10.08 -5.89
C ASN A 218 -9.04 8.56 -5.87
N PHE A 219 -10.21 7.95 -5.74
CA PHE A 219 -10.41 6.51 -5.77
C PHE A 219 -11.21 6.16 -7.02
N GLU A 220 -10.66 5.29 -7.88
CA GLU A 220 -11.21 4.99 -9.20
C GLU A 220 -11.31 3.48 -9.45
N ASN A 221 -12.50 2.99 -9.77
CA ASN A 221 -12.73 1.58 -10.10
C ASN A 221 -12.25 0.62 -8.98
N CYS A 222 -12.51 0.98 -7.72
CA CYS A 222 -12.07 0.23 -6.55
C CYS A 222 -13.20 -0.55 -5.91
N ASN A 223 -12.87 -1.71 -5.32
CA ASN A 223 -13.77 -2.50 -4.50
C ASN A 223 -13.29 -2.47 -3.04
N ILE A 224 -14.16 -2.07 -2.11
CA ILE A 224 -13.94 -2.11 -0.67
C ILE A 224 -15.04 -3.00 -0.11
N LEU A 225 -14.71 -4.25 0.23
CA LEU A 225 -15.72 -5.28 0.43
C LEU A 225 -15.54 -6.04 1.74
N ASN A 226 -16.63 -6.35 2.42
CA ASN A 226 -16.65 -7.35 3.50
C ASN A 226 -15.63 -7.10 4.63
N ASN A 227 -15.18 -5.87 4.85
CA ASN A 227 -14.21 -5.58 5.90
C ASN A 227 -14.91 -5.44 7.25
N PHE A 228 -14.21 -5.76 8.34
CA PHE A 228 -14.76 -5.68 9.69
C PHE A 228 -14.13 -4.55 10.51
N GLN A 229 -14.93 -3.60 10.97
CA GLN A 229 -14.50 -2.50 11.83
C GLN A 229 -15.18 -2.56 13.20
N GLU A 230 -14.40 -2.75 14.27
CA GLU A 230 -14.99 -2.86 15.62
C GLU A 230 -15.57 -1.53 16.14
N SER A 231 -14.91 -0.40 15.87
CA SER A 231 -15.32 0.92 16.38
C SER A 231 -16.39 1.58 15.53
N SER A 232 -17.30 2.33 16.16
CA SER A 232 -18.38 3.04 15.48
C SER A 232 -18.01 4.43 14.96
N ASN A 233 -16.95 5.03 15.49
CA ASN A 233 -16.76 6.48 15.35
C ASN A 233 -15.96 6.89 14.12
N PHE A 234 -15.05 6.03 13.63
CA PHE A 234 -14.03 6.43 12.64
C PHE A 234 -14.27 5.93 11.23
N GLY A 235 -15.38 5.23 11.04
CA GLY A 235 -15.81 4.61 9.79
C GLY A 235 -14.80 3.68 9.10
N VAL A 236 -15.20 3.07 7.99
CA VAL A 236 -14.32 2.25 7.14
C VAL A 236 -13.24 3.15 6.53
N ILE A 237 -13.66 4.31 6.04
CA ILE A 237 -12.80 5.36 5.46
C ILE A 237 -12.84 6.59 6.36
N GLY A 238 -11.70 6.95 6.92
CA GLY A 238 -11.52 8.19 7.66
C GLY A 238 -10.81 9.24 6.81
N LEU A 239 -11.41 10.43 6.70
CA LEU A 239 -11.00 11.48 5.80
C LEU A 239 -10.79 12.82 6.50
N GLU A 240 -9.60 13.36 6.31
CA GLU A 240 -9.26 14.77 6.50
C GLU A 240 -8.85 15.34 5.14
N GLY A 241 -9.80 15.91 4.38
CA GLY A 241 -9.55 16.43 3.04
C GLY A 241 -10.75 16.28 2.10
N GLN A 242 -10.48 16.11 0.81
CA GLN A 242 -11.47 15.90 -0.22
C GLN A 242 -11.28 14.50 -0.81
N LEU A 243 -12.35 13.73 -0.93
CA LEU A 243 -12.31 12.41 -1.56
C LEU A 243 -13.28 12.36 -2.73
N THR A 244 -12.79 11.98 -3.91
CA THR A 244 -13.64 11.60 -5.04
C THR A 244 -13.63 10.08 -5.19
N LEU A 245 -14.81 9.48 -5.17
CA LEU A 245 -15.06 8.08 -5.50
C LEU A 245 -15.71 8.00 -6.88
N ASN A 246 -15.10 7.28 -7.81
CA ASN A 246 -15.62 7.11 -9.16
C ASN A 246 -15.56 5.65 -9.61
N GLY A 247 -16.69 5.04 -9.93
CA GLY A 247 -16.72 3.64 -10.37
C GLY A 247 -16.43 2.64 -9.25
N CYS A 248 -16.58 3.02 -7.98
CA CYS A 248 -16.22 2.19 -6.84
C CYS A 248 -17.40 1.37 -6.30
N SER A 249 -17.10 0.29 -5.59
CA SER A 249 -18.07 -0.49 -4.80
C SER A 249 -17.63 -0.54 -3.34
N ILE A 250 -18.51 -0.19 -2.40
CA ILE A 250 -18.27 -0.27 -0.94
C ILE A 250 -19.39 -1.07 -0.29
N LEU A 251 -19.22 -2.38 -0.12
CA LEU A 251 -20.33 -3.31 0.17
C LEU A 251 -19.96 -4.35 1.22
N GLY A 252 -20.91 -4.74 2.05
CA GLY A 252 -20.77 -5.79 3.05
C GLY A 252 -19.80 -5.44 4.17
N ASP A 253 -19.38 -4.18 4.32
CA ASP A 253 -18.54 -3.82 5.47
C ASP A 253 -19.36 -3.95 6.77
N HIS A 254 -18.81 -4.69 7.73
CA HIS A 254 -19.47 -5.10 8.96
C HIS A 254 -18.82 -4.49 10.20
N GLY A 255 -19.55 -4.51 11.31
CA GLY A 255 -19.08 -4.04 12.61
C GLY A 255 -19.98 -2.95 13.17
N LYS A 256 -19.44 -2.09 14.05
CA LYS A 256 -20.22 -0.99 14.66
C LYS A 256 -20.08 0.32 13.88
N GLY A 257 -19.25 0.30 12.84
CA GLY A 257 -18.79 1.42 12.04
C GLY A 257 -19.81 2.03 11.08
N LYS A 258 -19.45 3.21 10.59
CA LYS A 258 -20.06 3.87 9.43
C LYS A 258 -19.17 3.76 8.21
N ILE A 259 -19.66 4.00 7.00
CA ILE A 259 -18.77 3.94 5.82
C ILE A 259 -17.72 5.04 5.88
N PHE A 260 -18.15 6.27 6.19
CA PHE A 260 -17.27 7.45 6.21
C PHE A 260 -17.22 8.10 7.60
N TYR A 261 -16.01 8.47 8.01
CA TYR A 261 -15.77 9.51 9.00
C TYR A 261 -15.11 10.70 8.31
N ILE A 262 -15.77 11.86 8.34
CA ILE A 262 -15.39 13.04 7.58
C ILE A 262 -15.16 14.18 8.58
N ASN A 263 -13.97 14.77 8.61
CA ASN A 263 -13.68 15.94 9.47
C ASN A 263 -14.45 17.20 9.03
N LYS A 264 -14.57 18.19 9.93
CA LYS A 264 -15.43 19.41 9.81
C LYS A 264 -15.30 20.21 8.51
N ASN A 265 -14.18 20.14 7.81
CA ASN A 265 -13.93 20.87 6.55
C ASN A 265 -13.67 19.93 5.35
N SER A 266 -14.07 18.68 5.48
CA SER A 266 -13.81 17.63 4.51
C SER A 266 -15.06 17.31 3.70
N ASN A 267 -14.89 16.75 2.50
CA ASN A 267 -16.01 16.39 1.64
C ASN A 267 -15.76 15.08 0.91
N VAL A 268 -16.85 14.38 0.58
CA VAL A 268 -16.83 13.18 -0.26
C VAL A 268 -17.75 13.41 -1.45
N THR A 269 -17.21 13.20 -2.64
CA THR A 269 -17.96 13.23 -3.90
C THR A 269 -18.05 11.80 -4.43
N VAL A 270 -19.27 11.30 -4.63
CA VAL A 270 -19.50 9.93 -5.12
C VAL A 270 -20.09 9.99 -6.52
N LYS A 271 -19.45 9.31 -7.47
CA LYS A 271 -19.84 9.23 -8.89
C LYS A 271 -19.85 7.77 -9.32
N ASN A 272 -20.88 7.35 -10.06
CA ASN A 272 -20.91 6.02 -10.70
C ASN A 272 -20.55 4.86 -9.76
N SER A 273 -20.85 4.97 -8.47
CA SER A 273 -20.36 4.03 -7.45
C SER A 273 -21.54 3.41 -6.70
N PHE A 274 -21.32 2.21 -6.17
CA PHE A 274 -22.26 1.49 -5.32
C PHE A 274 -21.73 1.50 -3.88
N TYR A 275 -22.60 1.72 -2.92
CA TYR A 275 -22.24 1.63 -1.51
C TYR A 275 -23.47 1.21 -0.69
N ASP A 276 -23.26 0.50 0.42
CA ASP A 276 -24.34 0.12 1.36
C ASP A 276 -25.01 1.37 1.98
N GLU A 277 -26.14 1.21 2.67
CA GLU A 277 -26.83 2.34 3.30
C GLU A 277 -25.85 3.23 4.11
N LEU A 278 -25.79 4.52 3.76
CA LEU A 278 -24.98 5.51 4.46
C LEU A 278 -25.46 5.59 5.90
N THR A 279 -24.79 4.92 6.82
CA THR A 279 -24.94 5.14 8.26
C THR A 279 -24.25 6.45 8.65
N THR A 280 -24.72 7.58 8.12
CA THR A 280 -24.26 8.92 8.52
C THR A 280 -25.21 9.50 9.55
N ASN A 281 -24.93 9.34 10.85
CA ASN A 281 -25.61 10.12 11.88
C ASN A 281 -24.65 11.17 12.48
N ASP A 282 -25.07 12.44 12.30
CA ASP A 282 -25.01 13.60 13.22
C ASP A 282 -23.64 14.16 13.67
N ILE A 283 -23.35 15.46 13.82
CA ILE A 283 -24.07 16.76 13.77
C ILE A 283 -23.04 17.76 13.19
N GLY A 284 -23.33 18.42 12.05
CA GLY A 284 -22.57 19.58 11.56
C GLY A 284 -21.41 19.36 10.56
N CYS A 285 -21.45 18.32 9.71
CA CYS A 285 -20.38 18.06 8.70
C CYS A 285 -20.86 18.12 7.23
N PRO A 286 -20.00 18.50 6.25
CA PRO A 286 -20.37 18.86 4.89
C PRO A 286 -20.85 17.72 3.97
N LYS A 287 -21.56 18.14 2.92
CA LYS A 287 -22.25 17.37 1.87
C LYS A 287 -21.45 16.15 1.35
N VAL A 288 -21.93 14.93 1.62
CA VAL A 288 -21.75 13.82 0.67
C VAL A 288 -22.56 14.21 -0.57
N ARG A 289 -21.88 14.51 -1.67
CA ARG A 289 -22.56 14.87 -2.93
C ARG A 289 -22.69 13.63 -3.79
N LEU A 290 -23.92 13.15 -3.92
CA LEU A 290 -24.28 12.12 -4.89
C LEU A 290 -24.45 12.81 -6.24
N ALA A 291 -23.53 12.58 -7.16
CA ALA A 291 -23.76 12.93 -8.55
C ALA A 291 -24.75 11.88 -9.11
N GLN A 292 -26.05 12.22 -9.14
CA GLN A 292 -27.06 11.38 -9.75
C GLN A 292 -26.71 11.16 -11.23
N ARG A 293 -26.74 9.89 -11.67
CA ARG A 293 -26.93 9.57 -13.09
C ARG A 293 -28.42 9.74 -13.36
N SER A 294 -28.77 10.66 -14.26
CA SER A 294 -29.98 10.52 -15.07
C SER A 294 -29.82 9.24 -15.89
N ILE A 295 -30.68 8.26 -15.59
CA ILE A 295 -30.85 7.04 -16.40
C ILE A 295 -31.37 7.44 -17.77
#